data_AF-A0A970W1B5-F1
#
_entry.id   AF-A0A970W1B5-F1
#
_cell.length_a   1.000
_cell.length_b   1.000
_cell.length_c   1.000
_cell.angle_alpha   90.00
_cell.angle_beta   90.00
_cell.angle_gamma   90.00
#
_symmetry.space_group_name_H-M   'P 1'
#
loop_
_entity.id
_entity.type
_entity.pdbx_description
1 polymer ?
#
loop_
_entity_poly.entity_id
_entity_poly.type
_entity_poly.pdbx_seq_one_letter_code
_entity_poly.pdbx_strand_id
1 'polypeptide(L)'
;MELREQLGERGYRMTKPRQAILDVLRATCCHPDANWVYDEVRKTIPHISLATVYRTLDVLAQAGLVRQFHCHGGQARYDDASQPHYHVVCQRCG
;
A
#
# COMPACT_ATOMS: atom_id res chain seq x y z
N MET A 1 -17.24 5.02 -7.37
CA MET A 1 -16.29 4.97 -8.49
C MET A 1 -15.53 3.67 -8.39
N GLU A 2 -15.51 2.87 -9.45
CA GLU A 2 -14.76 1.62 -9.46
C GLU A 2 -13.25 1.94 -9.41
N LEU A 3 -12.48 1.24 -8.57
CA LEU A 3 -11.01 1.42 -8.45
C LEU A 3 -10.26 1.36 -9.79
N ARG A 4 -10.86 0.69 -10.77
CA ARG A 4 -10.36 0.56 -12.14
C ARG A 4 -10.44 1.90 -12.88
N GLU A 5 -11.45 2.72 -12.62
CA GLU A 5 -11.62 4.07 -13.19
C GLU A 5 -10.59 5.03 -12.58
N GLN A 6 -10.42 5.02 -11.25
CA GLN A 6 -9.46 5.90 -10.55
C GLN A 6 -7.98 5.69 -10.96
N LEU A 7 -7.62 4.46 -11.33
CA LEU A 7 -6.31 4.13 -11.90
C LEU A 7 -6.25 4.46 -13.40
N GLY A 8 -7.33 4.16 -14.14
CA GLY A 8 -7.43 4.40 -15.58
C GLY A 8 -7.34 5.87 -15.95
N GLU A 9 -8.00 6.75 -15.19
CA GLU A 9 -7.93 8.22 -15.33
C GLU A 9 -6.50 8.76 -15.17
N ARG A 10 -5.65 8.04 -14.44
CA ARG A 10 -4.24 8.38 -14.19
C ARG A 10 -3.27 7.61 -15.08
N GLY A 11 -3.76 6.89 -16.10
CA GLY A 11 -2.93 6.15 -17.06
C GLY A 11 -2.38 4.82 -16.53
N TYR A 12 -2.83 4.35 -15.37
CA TYR A 12 -2.40 3.09 -14.78
C TYR A 12 -3.46 1.99 -14.95
N ARG A 13 -3.02 0.75 -15.19
CA ARG A 13 -3.92 -0.41 -15.28
C ARG A 13 -4.12 -1.08 -13.92
N MET A 14 -5.32 -1.51 -13.55
CA MET A 14 -5.45 -2.42 -12.40
C MET A 14 -4.88 -3.81 -12.75
N THR A 15 -3.86 -4.25 -12.02
CA THR A 15 -3.20 -5.56 -12.19
C THR A 15 -3.43 -6.43 -10.95
N LYS A 16 -3.18 -7.75 -11.06
CA LYS A 16 -3.30 -8.67 -9.90
C LYS A 16 -2.45 -8.23 -8.69
N PRO A 17 -1.16 -7.85 -8.84
CA PRO A 17 -0.38 -7.33 -7.71
C PRO A 17 -0.94 -6.04 -7.10
N ARG A 18 -1.43 -5.10 -7.93
CA ARG A 18 -2.04 -3.84 -7.46
C ARG A 18 -3.27 -4.12 -6.60
N GLN A 19 -4.15 -4.99 -7.08
CA GLN A 19 -5.35 -5.38 -6.34
C GLN A 19 -4.99 -6.08 -5.03
N ALA A 20 -4.09 -7.06 -5.06
CA ALA A 20 -3.69 -7.80 -3.87
C ALA A 20 -3.08 -6.91 -2.78
N ILE A 21 -2.24 -5.94 -3.16
CA ILE A 21 -1.66 -4.97 -2.21
C ILE A 21 -2.74 -4.09 -1.60
N LEU A 22 -3.69 -3.59 -2.41
CA LEU A 22 -4.81 -2.80 -1.89
C LEU A 22 -5.68 -3.60 -0.92
N ASP A 23 -5.97 -4.86 -1.25
CA ASP A 23 -6.78 -5.73 -0.40
C ASP A 23 -6.10 -5.97 0.95
N VAL A 24 -4.78 -6.20 0.94
CA VAL A 24 -3.96 -6.35 2.16
C VAL A 24 -3.98 -5.09 3.01
N LEU A 25 -3.80 -3.91 2.39
CA LEU A 25 -3.80 -2.63 3.12
C LEU A 25 -5.18 -2.27 3.68
N ARG A 26 -6.26 -2.70 3.03
CA ARG A 26 -7.63 -2.50 3.53
C ARG A 26 -8.04 -3.46 4.63
N ALA A 27 -7.42 -4.64 4.68
CA ALA A 27 -7.72 -5.65 5.69
C ALA A 27 -6.98 -5.40 7.01
N THR A 28 -5.97 -4.53 7.04
CA THR A 28 -5.20 -4.20 8.24
C THR A 28 -5.68 -2.90 8.87
N CYS A 29 -5.63 -2.83 10.20
CA CYS A 29 -5.84 -1.59 10.97
C CYS A 29 -4.51 -0.93 11.39
N CYS A 30 -3.38 -1.53 11.01
CA CYS A 30 -2.04 -1.02 11.28
C CYS A 30 -1.44 -0.42 10.00
N HIS A 31 -0.37 0.36 10.14
CA HIS A 31 0.39 0.89 9.01
C HIS A 31 1.65 0.05 8.76
N PRO A 32 1.58 -0.98 7.90
CA PRO A 32 2.69 -1.89 7.68
C PRO A 32 3.82 -1.23 6.90
N ASP A 33 5.00 -1.83 7.01
CA ASP A 33 6.10 -1.56 6.08
C ASP A 33 6.00 -2.46 4.83
N ALA A 34 6.86 -2.21 3.83
CA ALA A 34 6.84 -2.96 2.57
C ALA A 34 7.19 -4.45 2.73
N ASN A 35 7.97 -4.84 3.74
CA ASN A 35 8.32 -6.25 3.96
C ASN A 35 7.10 -7.01 4.49
N TRP A 36 6.36 -6.42 5.42
CA TRP A 36 5.11 -6.97 5.91
C TRP A 36 4.08 -7.12 4.79
N VAL A 37 3.92 -6.08 3.95
CA VAL A 37 3.03 -6.15 2.77
C VAL A 37 3.47 -7.27 1.83
N TYR A 38 4.78 -7.42 1.61
CA TYR A 38 5.32 -8.51 0.80
C TYR A 38 4.98 -9.89 1.36
N ASP A 39 5.17 -10.10 2.67
CA ASP A 39 4.90 -11.38 3.32
C ASP A 39 3.41 -11.76 3.23
N GLU A 40 2.51 -10.79 3.39
CA GLU A 40 1.07 -11.02 3.24
C GLU A 40 0.66 -11.27 1.77
N VAL A 41 1.15 -10.46 0.84
CA VAL A 41 0.82 -10.63 -0.58
C VAL A 41 1.36 -11.94 -1.13
N ARG A 42 2.52 -12.42 -0.65
CA ARG A 42 3.10 -13.69 -1.08
C ARG A 42 2.21 -14.90 -0.75
N LYS A 43 1.34 -14.80 0.26
CA LYS A 43 0.35 -15.85 0.58
C LYS A 43 -0.67 -16.05 -0.56
N THR A 44 -0.94 -15.00 -1.33
CA THR A 44 -1.88 -15.04 -2.48
C THR A 44 -1.17 -15.06 -3.83
N ILE A 45 0.02 -14.46 -3.92
CA ILE A 45 0.87 -14.42 -5.13
C ILE A 45 2.27 -14.97 -4.79
N PRO A 46 2.48 -16.30 -4.77
CA PRO A 46 3.71 -16.92 -4.26
C PRO A 46 5.02 -16.51 -4.95
N HIS A 47 4.93 -16.09 -6.22
CA HIS A 47 6.07 -15.72 -7.07
C HIS A 47 6.31 -14.21 -7.18
N ILE A 48 5.61 -13.38 -6.39
CA ILE A 48 5.86 -11.94 -6.38
C ILE A 48 7.26 -11.65 -5.83
N SER A 49 7.95 -10.66 -6.40
CA SER A 49 9.21 -10.17 -5.85
C SER A 49 9.01 -8.95 -4.98
N LEU A 50 9.87 -8.75 -3.99
CA LEU A 50 9.87 -7.55 -3.15
C LEU A 50 9.99 -6.27 -3.99
N ALA A 51 10.81 -6.28 -5.05
CA ALA A 51 10.91 -5.17 -5.99
C ALA A 51 9.58 -4.84 -6.69
N THR A 52 8.75 -5.86 -6.95
CA THR A 52 7.41 -5.67 -7.52
C THR A 52 6.46 -5.04 -6.51
N VAL A 53 6.57 -5.41 -5.22
CA VAL A 53 5.81 -4.79 -4.14
C VAL A 53 6.14 -3.30 -4.04
N TYR A 54 7.43 -2.93 -3.96
CA TYR A 54 7.84 -1.53 -3.91
C TYR A 54 7.33 -0.71 -5.11
N ARG A 55 7.56 -1.19 -6.34
CA ARG A 55 7.05 -0.50 -7.54
C ARG A 55 5.53 -0.36 -7.55
N THR A 56 4.83 -1.34 -6.98
CA THR A 56 3.37 -1.31 -6.95
C THR A 56 2.86 -0.33 -5.90
N LEU A 57 3.47 -0.31 -4.71
CA LEU A 57 3.18 0.67 -3.67
C LEU A 57 3.42 2.10 -4.16
N ASP A 58 4.52 2.34 -4.88
CA ASP A 58 4.83 3.64 -5.48
C ASP A 58 3.76 4.06 -6.51
N VAL A 59 3.37 3.17 -7.42
CA VAL A 59 2.28 3.45 -8.38
C VAL A 59 0.95 3.73 -7.68
N LEU A 60 0.61 2.95 -6.65
CA LEU A 60 -0.63 3.15 -5.90
C LEU A 60 -0.61 4.46 -5.10
N ALA A 61 0.55 4.88 -4.61
CA ALA A 61 0.74 6.15 -3.93
C ALA A 61 0.62 7.34 -4.91
N GLN A 62 1.27 7.25 -6.07
CA GLN A 62 1.12 8.23 -7.16
C GLN A 62 -0.33 8.32 -7.65
N ALA A 63 -1.05 7.19 -7.64
CA ALA A 63 -2.47 7.14 -7.96
C ALA A 63 -3.38 7.66 -6.83
N GLY A 64 -2.84 8.02 -5.66
CA GLY A 64 -3.60 8.49 -4.51
C GLY A 64 -4.49 7.41 -3.88
N LEU A 65 -4.23 6.13 -4.15
CA LEU A 65 -4.97 5.00 -3.57
C LEU A 65 -4.32 4.47 -2.29
N VAL A 66 -3.02 4.71 -2.12
CA VAL A 66 -2.24 4.38 -0.94
C VAL A 66 -1.57 5.64 -0.44
N ARG A 67 -1.51 5.83 0.89
CA ARG A 67 -0.68 6.86 1.50
C ARG A 67 0.62 6.22 1.96
N GLN A 68 1.72 6.92 1.70
CA GLN A 68 3.03 6.58 2.20
C GLN A 68 3.49 7.67 3.17
N PHE A 69 4.02 7.27 4.32
CA PHE A 69 4.65 8.20 5.24
C PHE A 69 5.91 7.59 5.86
N HIS A 70 6.83 8.45 6.27
CA HIS A 70 8.11 8.06 6.84
C HIS A 70 8.03 8.21 8.35
N CYS A 71 8.17 7.09 9.07
CA CYS A 71 8.30 7.13 10.53
C CYS A 71 9.71 7.56 10.95
N HIS A 72 9.86 8.00 12.20
CA HIS A 72 11.15 8.32 12.78
C HIS A 72 12.04 7.06 12.76
N GLY A 73 13.10 7.07 11.94
CA GLY A 73 13.91 5.88 11.63
C GLY A 73 13.97 5.51 10.14
N GLY A 74 13.26 6.23 9.27
CA GLY A 74 13.43 6.16 7.81
C GLY A 74 12.64 5.06 7.10
N GLN A 75 12.05 4.13 7.84
CA GLN A 75 11.20 3.08 7.27
C GLN A 75 9.86 3.66 6.81
N ALA A 76 9.52 3.44 5.54
CA ALA A 76 8.24 3.82 4.98
C ALA A 76 7.11 2.93 5.51
N ARG A 77 6.01 3.56 5.90
CA ARG A 77 4.74 2.92 6.26
C ARG A 77 3.67 3.25 5.24
N TYR A 78 2.77 2.31 5.04
CA TYR A 78 1.72 2.38 4.02
C TYR A 78 0.34 2.27 4.65
N ASP A 79 -0.62 2.97 4.03
CA ASP A 79 -2.00 3.06 4.49
C ASP A 79 -2.96 3.13 3.31
N ASP A 80 -4.19 2.65 3.48
CA ASP A 80 -5.23 2.84 2.49
C ASP A 80 -5.68 4.33 2.48
N ALA A 81 -5.79 4.90 1.28
CA ALA A 81 -6.18 6.30 1.11
C ALA A 81 -7.70 6.48 0.99
N SER A 82 -8.50 5.40 0.97
CA SER A 82 -9.93 5.48 0.68
C SER A 82 -10.77 5.98 1.84
N GLN A 83 -10.26 5.90 3.08
CA GLN A 83 -11.00 6.35 4.26
C GLN A 83 -10.17 7.31 5.14
N PRO A 84 -10.68 8.53 5.41
CA PRO A 84 -10.08 9.39 6.41
C PRO A 84 -10.21 8.76 7.80
N HIS A 85 -9.09 8.65 8.51
CA HIS A 85 -9.03 8.26 9.90
C HIS A 85 -7.92 9.05 10.61
N TYR A 86 -8.01 9.17 11.94
CA TYR A 86 -7.02 9.87 12.74
C TYR A 86 -5.85 8.95 13.07
N HIS A 87 -4.63 9.39 12.77
CA HIS A 87 -3.39 8.69 13.11
C HIS A 87 -2.88 9.15 14.48
N VAL A 88 -2.63 8.22 15.39
CA VAL A 88 -1.88 8.49 16.63
C VAL A 88 -0.50 7.87 16.46
N VAL A 89 0.53 8.71 16.49
CA VAL A 89 1.93 8.32 16.31
C VAL A 89 2.61 8.39 17.68
N CYS A 90 3.27 7.32 18.09
CA CYS A 90 4.07 7.28 19.30
C CYS A 90 5.28 8.21 19.14
N GLN A 91 5.41 9.26 19.95
CA GLN A 91 6.57 10.18 19.87
C GLN A 91 7.91 9.52 20.21
N ARG A 92 7.90 8.29 20.75
CA ARG A 92 9.11 7.54 21.11
C ARG A 92 9.58 6.58 20.02
N CYS A 93 8.68 5.96 19.26
CA CYS A 93 9.04 4.94 18.27
C CYS A 93 8.31 5.05 16.92
N GLY A 94 7.36 5.98 16.78
CA GLY A 94 6.39 5.98 15.68
C GLY A 94 5.16 5.17 16.04
#